data_AF-A0A962XI59-F1
#
_entry.id   AF-A0A962XI59-F1
#
_cell.length_a   1.000
_cell.length_b   1.000
_cell.length_c   1.000
_cell.angle_alpha   90.00
_cell.angle_beta   90.00
_cell.angle_gamma   90.00
#
_symmetry.space_group_name_H-M   'P 1'
#
loop_
_entity.id
_entity.type
_entity.pdbx_description
1 polymer ?
#
loop_
_entity_poly.entity_id
_entity_poly.type
_entity_poly.pdbx_seq_one_letter_code
_entity_poly.pdbx_strand_id
1 'polypeptide(L)' 'MRRINQPTRQRPTLYLVYATALDNGSIVEDSVAASDEDEAYQKARALYPRERYDITVYLQSTDDD' A
#
# COMPACT_ATOMS: atom_id res chain seq x y z
N MET A 1 -3.15 5.48 37.91
CA MET A 1 -3.01 6.23 36.65
C MET A 1 -3.40 5.30 35.50
N ARG A 2 -4.64 5.40 35.01
CA ARG A 2 -5.12 4.63 33.85
C ARG A 2 -4.70 5.39 32.60
N ARG A 3 -3.72 4.86 31.85
CA ARG A 3 -3.44 5.36 30.50
C ARG A 3 -4.68 5.06 29.67
N ILE A 4 -5.39 6.11 29.31
CA ILE A 4 -6.48 6.05 28.35
C ILE A 4 -5.80 5.66 27.04
N ASN A 5 -5.94 4.41 26.60
CA ASN A 5 -5.77 4.05 25.20
C ASN A 5 -6.78 4.91 24.44
N GLN A 6 -6.35 6.09 24.01
CA GLN A 6 -7.02 6.77 22.91
C GLN A 6 -7.13 5.70 21.81
N PRO A 7 -8.31 5.45 21.23
CA PRO A 7 -8.32 4.82 19.92
C PRO A 7 -7.51 5.80 19.08
N THR A 8 -6.26 5.44 18.78
CA THR A 8 -5.49 6.15 17.78
C THR A 8 -6.43 6.17 16.59
N ARG A 9 -6.90 7.36 16.18
CA ARG A 9 -7.45 7.53 14.84
C ARG A 9 -6.40 6.88 13.98
N GLN A 10 -6.65 5.67 13.48
CA GLN A 10 -5.75 4.96 12.58
C GLN A 10 -5.65 5.90 11.40
N ARG A 11 -4.61 6.73 11.41
CA ARG A 11 -4.32 7.58 10.28
C ARG A 11 -4.06 6.56 9.19
N PRO A 12 -4.80 6.61 8.08
CA PRO A 12 -4.57 5.67 7.01
C PRO A 12 -3.08 5.77 6.65
N THR A 13 -2.42 4.62 6.72
CA THR A 13 -1.02 4.47 6.39
C THR A 13 -0.92 4.54 4.87
N LEU A 14 0.04 5.30 4.37
CA LEU A 14 0.31 5.34 2.94
C LEU A 14 1.20 4.15 2.57
N TYR A 15 0.77 3.43 1.56
CA TYR A 15 1.51 2.32 0.97
C TYR A 15 1.84 2.67 -0.47
N LEU A 16 3.10 2.53 -0.83
CA LEU A 16 3.58 2.70 -2.19
C LEU A 16 3.37 1.39 -2.96
N VAL A 17 2.77 1.48 -4.14
CA VAL A 17 2.44 0.33 -4.98
C VAL A 17 3.22 0.47 -6.28
N TYR A 18 4.06 -0.52 -6.57
CA TYR A 18 4.71 -0.65 -7.86
C TYR A 18 4.00 -1.73 -8.66
N ALA A 19 3.31 -1.32 -9.73
CA ALA A 19 2.69 -2.22 -10.68
C ALA A 19 3.53 -2.30 -11.97
N THR A 20 4.18 -3.43 -12.18
CA THR A 20 4.99 -3.68 -13.37
C THR A 20 4.17 -4.41 -14.41
N ALA A 21 3.92 -3.79 -15.56
CA ALA A 21 3.22 -4.42 -16.67
C ALA A 21 4.04 -5.59 -17.23
N LEU A 22 3.47 -6.78 -17.25
CA LEU A 22 4.11 -7.98 -17.78
C LEU A 22 4.29 -7.92 -19.31
N ASP A 23 3.45 -7.16 -20.01
CA ASP A 23 3.41 -7.07 -21.47
C ASP A 23 4.55 -6.22 -22.06
N ASN A 24 4.89 -5.10 -21.41
CA ASN A 24 5.83 -4.11 -21.94
C ASN A 24 6.85 -3.58 -20.90
N GLY A 25 6.87 -4.16 -19.69
CA GLY A 25 7.78 -3.76 -18.61
C GLY A 25 7.54 -2.35 -18.06
N SER A 26 6.43 -1.71 -18.42
CA SER A 26 6.09 -0.37 -17.91
C SER A 26 5.76 -0.45 -16.42
N ILE A 27 6.44 0.35 -15.62
CA ILE A 27 6.23 0.40 -14.17
C ILE A 27 5.32 1.59 -13.87
N VAL A 28 4.21 1.32 -13.20
CA VAL A 28 3.31 2.33 -12.65
C VAL A 28 3.59 2.40 -11.15
N GLU A 29 4.04 3.56 -10.70
CA GLU A 29 4.15 3.88 -9.28
C GLU A 29 2.86 4.56 -8.84
N ASP A 30 2.24 4.02 -7.80
CA ASP A 30 0.99 4.50 -7.23
C ASP A 30 1.07 4.53 -5.70
N SER A 31 0.15 5.22 -5.04
CA SER A 31 0.13 5.33 -3.57
C SER A 31 -1.28 5.10 -3.07
N VAL A 32 -1.46 4.08 -2.23
CA VAL A 32 -2.76 3.72 -1.67
C VAL A 32 -2.78 3.99 -0.17
N ALA A 33 -3.82 4.71 0.27
CA ALA A 33 -4.11 4.91 1.67
C ALA A 33 -4.86 3.67 2.20
N ALA A 34 -4.26 2.95 3.14
CA ALA A 34 -4.82 1.74 3.72
C ALA A 34 -4.54 1.65 5.23
N SER A 35 -5.35 0.88 5.94
CA SER A 35 -5.14 0.64 7.37
C SER A 35 -3.93 -0.28 7.60
N ASP A 36 -3.75 -1.26 6.72
CA ASP A 36 -2.77 -2.35 6.82
C ASP A 36 -2.28 -2.75 5.41
N GLU A 37 -1.17 -3.50 5.35
CA GLU A 37 -0.55 -3.96 4.11
C GLU A 37 -1.50 -4.85 3.28
N ASP A 38 -2.28 -5.71 3.94
CA ASP A 38 -3.23 -6.59 3.25
C ASP A 38 -4.35 -5.79 2.56
N GLU A 39 -4.87 -4.74 3.22
CA GLU A 39 -5.86 -3.83 2.63
C GLU A 39 -5.26 -3.05 1.46
N ALA A 40 -4.00 -2.59 1.59
CA ALA A 40 -3.27 -1.95 0.50
C ALA A 40 -3.09 -2.92 -0.69
N TYR A 41 -2.70 -4.17 -0.43
CA TYR A 41 -2.52 -5.20 -1.44
C TYR A 41 -3.83 -5.52 -2.14
N GLN A 42 -4.94 -5.68 -1.41
CA GLN A 42 -6.25 -5.92 -2.01
C GLN A 42 -6.70 -4.77 -2.90
N LYS A 43 -6.53 -3.51 -2.46
CA LYS A 43 -6.83 -2.32 -3.27
C LYS A 43 -5.96 -2.25 -4.53
N ALA A 44 -4.65 -2.42 -4.37
CA ALA A 44 -3.71 -2.49 -5.48
C ALA A 44 -4.08 -3.60 -6.46
N ARG A 45 -4.48 -4.77 -5.94
CA ARG A 45 -4.86 -5.94 -6.75
C ARG A 45 -6.16 -5.74 -7.53
N ALA A 46 -7.10 -4.97 -7.00
CA ALA A 46 -8.30 -4.60 -7.73
C ALA A 46 -8.00 -3.66 -8.91
N LEU A 47 -6.99 -2.78 -8.77
CA LEU A 47 -6.57 -1.84 -9.81
C LEU A 47 -5.65 -2.48 -10.86
N TYR A 48 -4.76 -3.38 -10.41
CA TYR A 48 -3.72 -4.00 -11.21
C TYR A 48 -3.82 -5.54 -11.13
N PRO A 49 -4.57 -6.17 -12.05
CA PRO A 49 -4.77 -7.61 -12.04
C PRO A 49 -3.46 -8.37 -12.33
N ARG A 50 -3.22 -9.48 -11.61
CA ARG A 50 -2.00 -10.31 -11.73
C ARG A 50 -1.68 -10.74 -13.16
N GLU A 51 -2.73 -10.95 -13.94
CA GLU A 51 -2.62 -11.47 -15.31
C GLU A 51 -1.88 -10.50 -16.22
N ARG A 52 -1.86 -9.21 -15.87
CA ARG A 52 -1.23 -8.16 -16.67
C ARG A 52 -0.17 -7.38 -15.92
N TYR A 53 -0.23 -7.36 -14.59
CA TYR A 53 0.67 -6.58 -13.74
C TYR A 53 1.18 -7.41 -12.57
N ASP A 54 2.50 -7.38 -12.38
CA ASP A 54 3.11 -7.81 -11.13
C ASP A 54 3.12 -6.62 -10.16
N ILE A 55 2.45 -6.77 -9.02
CA ILE A 55 2.36 -5.72 -8.01
C ILE A 55 3.24 -6.01 -6.82
N THR A 56 3.96 -5.00 -6.37
CA THR A 56 4.69 -5.01 -5.10
C THR A 56 4.23 -3.82 -4.26
N VAL A 57 3.86 -4.08 -3.01
CA VAL A 57 3.40 -3.06 -2.07
C VAL A 57 4.48 -2.86 -1.03
N TYR A 58 4.89 -1.62 -0.83
CA TYR A 58 5.81 -1.22 0.23
C TYR A 58 5.10 -0.28 1.17
N LEU A 59 5.30 -0.48 2.47
CA LEU A 59 4.91 0.50 3.46
C LEU A 59 5.71 1.79 3.22
N GLN A 60 5.02 2.89 2.90
CA GLN A 60 5.65 4.20 2.80
C GLN A 60 5.84 4.77 4.22
N SER A 61 6.68 4.10 5.01
CA SER A 61 7.16 4.67 6.26
C SER A 61 8.08 5.84 5.92
N THR A 62 7.69 7.04 6.33
CA THR A 62 8.56 8.22 6.33
C THR A 62 9.54 8.15 7.51
N ASP A 63 10.20 7.00 7.69
CA ASP A 63 11.17 6.76 8.75
C ASP A 63 12.46 6.27 8.09
N ASP A 64 13.08 7.20 7.37
CA ASP A 64 14.51 7.20 7.06
C ASP A 64 15.11 8.12 8.15
N ASP A 65 15.40 7.56 9.33
CA ASP A 65 16.20 8.20 10.40
C ASP A 65 17.63 7.65 10.39
#